data_AF-A0A7S2TQW5-F1
#
_entry.id   AF-A0A7S2TQW5-F1
#
_cell.length_a   1.000
_cell.length_b   1.000
_cell.length_c   1.000
_cell.angle_alpha   90.00
_cell.angle_beta   90.00
_cell.angle_gamma   90.00
#
_symmetry.space_group_name_H-M   'P 1'
#
loop_
_entity.id
_entity.type
_entity.pdbx_description
1 polymer ?
#
loop_
_entity_poly.entity_id
_entity_poly.type
_entity_poly.pdbx_seq_one_letter_code
_entity_poly.pdbx_strand_id
1 'polypeptide(L)'
;EKGDQNNKGESPAERFVLRSRLRVVTVVCKKAVGLKQVYDSADKYAIVAHLTHQALDEAKGSDELLVETQQLLREWITDLIISYNAHKDPSGERPLDLTFETLPPLKGLTRLVFALTKSSLLRPKHVPRDYLSYLHSLYTSLAPEPLAKGLYPSLSAWSTLDTCVATNMPLRKSSLSEHLIYLLEAYSLVAVLYTRRALEGKLQMPPPHHAKLRKTIKKLKKETLQLSPLVVYAKSGTAEDRYFECHLLEEPNAAGVGFADFLRAMEEEVKSTLERT
;
A
#
# COMPACT_ATOMS: atom_id res chain seq x y z
N GLU A 1 26.53 51.04 46.46
CA GLU A 1 26.68 49.57 46.37
C GLU A 1 25.51 49.04 45.56
N LYS A 2 25.76 48.69 44.29
CA LYS A 2 25.74 47.31 43.78
C LYS A 2 24.40 46.60 43.99
N GLY A 3 23.66 46.41 42.90
CA GLY A 3 22.49 45.55 42.86
C GLY A 3 21.74 45.56 41.52
N ASP A 4 22.48 45.65 40.41
CA ASP A 4 21.95 45.43 39.06
C ASP A 4 21.94 43.91 38.82
N GLN A 5 20.77 43.28 38.69
CA GLN A 5 20.61 41.98 38.02
C GLN A 5 19.14 41.58 37.79
N ASN A 6 18.83 41.37 36.51
CA ASN A 6 17.92 40.37 35.94
C ASN A 6 16.43 40.40 36.30
N ASN A 7 15.63 40.90 35.36
CA ASN A 7 15.01 39.96 34.41
C ASN A 7 14.60 40.67 33.11
N LYS A 8 15.47 40.57 32.10
CA LYS A 8 15.10 40.77 30.70
C LYS A 8 14.30 39.55 30.24
N GLY A 9 13.16 39.80 29.60
CA GLY A 9 12.69 38.97 28.50
C GLY A 9 11.61 37.95 28.83
N GLU A 10 10.48 38.36 29.39
CA GLU A 10 9.23 37.71 29.02
C GLU A 10 8.90 38.14 27.58
N SER A 11 9.28 37.32 26.61
CA SER A 11 8.74 37.39 25.25
C SER A 11 7.21 37.45 25.35
N PRO A 12 6.53 38.41 24.69
CA PRO A 12 5.08 38.48 24.77
C PRO A 12 4.56 37.16 24.24
N ALA A 13 3.81 36.43 25.09
CA ALA A 13 3.13 35.21 24.70
C ALA A 13 2.48 35.46 23.33
N GLU A 14 2.92 34.72 22.31
CA GLU A 14 2.45 34.89 20.93
C GLU A 14 0.92 34.86 20.95
N ARG A 15 0.32 36.04 20.85
CA ARG A 15 -1.12 36.20 20.95
C ARG A 15 -1.69 35.49 19.74
N PHE A 16 -2.34 34.35 19.95
CA PHE A 16 -2.98 33.60 18.87
C PHE A 16 -4.05 34.49 18.23
N VAL A 17 -3.74 35.05 17.05
CA VAL A 17 -4.67 35.87 16.28
C VAL A 17 -5.37 34.98 15.25
N LEU A 18 -6.70 34.94 15.32
CA LEU A 18 -7.52 34.35 14.26
C LEU A 18 -7.30 35.15 12.98
N ARG A 19 -6.67 34.53 11.99
CA ARG A 19 -6.53 35.08 10.65
C ARG A 19 -7.37 34.25 9.69
N SER A 20 -8.33 34.90 9.01
CA SER A 20 -8.98 34.30 7.85
C SER A 20 -7.92 34.06 6.76
N ARG A 21 -7.81 32.82 6.30
CA ARG A 21 -6.86 32.43 5.24
C ARG A 21 -7.63 31.77 4.12
N LEU A 22 -7.50 32.31 2.92
CA LEU A 22 -7.96 31.66 1.69
C LEU A 22 -6.78 30.89 1.08
N ARG A 23 -6.93 29.58 0.89
CA ARG A 23 -5.96 28.75 0.16
C ARG A 23 -6.53 28.42 -1.22
N VAL A 24 -5.92 28.97 -2.26
CA VAL A 24 -6.27 28.68 -3.66
C VAL A 24 -5.16 27.83 -4.27
N VAL A 25 -5.52 26.75 -4.94
CA VAL A 25 -4.61 25.90 -5.70
C VAL A 25 -5.10 25.85 -7.14
N THR A 26 -4.31 26.37 -8.07
CA THR A 26 -4.60 26.34 -9.50
C THR A 26 -3.76 25.25 -10.15
N VAL A 27 -4.41 24.28 -10.79
CA VAL A 27 -3.75 23.18 -11.49
C VAL A 27 -3.99 23.33 -12.99
N VAL A 28 -2.91 23.26 -13.78
CA VAL A 28 -2.98 23.34 -15.25
C VAL A 28 -2.67 21.96 -15.82
N CYS A 29 -3.66 21.33 -16.44
CA CYS A 29 -3.51 20.03 -17.09
C CYS A 29 -3.33 20.21 -18.60
N LYS A 30 -2.33 19.54 -19.18
CA LYS A 30 -2.10 19.55 -20.63
C LYS A 30 -3.12 18.63 -21.31
N LYS A 31 -3.70 19.07 -22.43
CA LYS A 31 -4.54 18.22 -23.27
C LYS A 31 -3.67 17.21 -24.01
N ALA A 32 -3.94 15.92 -23.82
CA ALA A 32 -3.27 14.86 -24.57
C ALA A 32 -3.80 14.79 -26.01
N VAL A 33 -2.91 14.54 -26.97
CA VAL A 33 -3.26 14.40 -28.41
C VAL A 33 -3.47 12.93 -28.80
N GLY A 34 -2.99 11.98 -27.99
CA GLY A 34 -3.18 10.54 -28.21
C GLY A 34 -3.06 9.73 -26.92
N LEU A 35 -3.52 8.48 -26.96
CA LEU A 35 -3.59 7.60 -25.78
C LEU A 35 -2.23 7.37 -25.12
N LYS A 36 -1.14 7.26 -25.90
CA LYS A 36 0.21 7.11 -25.35
C LYS A 36 0.57 8.23 -24.34
N GLN A 37 0.24 9.49 -24.66
CA GLN A 37 0.51 10.61 -23.76
C GLN A 37 -0.34 10.56 -22.49
N VAL A 38 -1.54 9.98 -22.57
CA VAL A 38 -2.41 9.74 -21.40
C VAL A 38 -1.76 8.71 -20.48
N TYR A 39 -1.30 7.57 -21.03
CA TYR A 39 -0.63 6.53 -20.26
C TYR A 39 0.71 7.01 -19.65
N ASP A 40 1.49 7.79 -20.39
CA ASP A 40 2.77 8.33 -19.92
C ASP A 40 2.60 9.35 -18.77
N SER A 41 1.45 10.03 -18.70
CA SER A 41 1.16 11.03 -17.67
C SER A 41 0.28 10.52 -16.52
N ALA A 42 -0.13 9.25 -16.56
CA ALA A 42 -1.00 8.66 -15.55
C ALA A 42 -0.28 8.50 -14.20
N ASP A 43 -0.98 8.78 -13.11
CA ASP A 43 -0.51 8.50 -11.76
C ASP A 43 -1.31 7.34 -11.16
N LYS A 44 -0.63 6.20 -10.97
CA LYS A 44 -1.25 5.01 -10.36
C LYS A 44 -1.76 5.26 -8.94
N TYR A 45 -1.12 6.12 -8.16
CA TYR A 45 -1.53 6.37 -6.78
C TYR A 45 -2.85 7.14 -6.76
N ALA A 46 -2.97 8.18 -7.58
CA ALA A 46 -4.21 8.94 -7.75
C ALA A 46 -5.36 8.06 -8.27
N ILE A 47 -5.09 7.20 -9.25
CA ILE A 47 -6.09 6.23 -9.77
C ILE A 47 -6.58 5.32 -8.66
N VAL A 48 -5.67 4.68 -7.91
CA VAL A 48 -6.05 3.77 -6.82
C VAL A 48 -6.81 4.51 -5.71
N ALA A 49 -6.44 5.76 -5.42
CA ALA A 49 -7.17 6.57 -4.45
C ALA A 49 -8.60 6.84 -4.89
N HIS A 50 -8.78 7.22 -6.16
CA HIS A 50 -10.10 7.43 -6.74
C HIS A 50 -10.95 6.15 -6.70
N LEU A 51 -10.39 5.02 -7.16
CA LEU A 51 -11.08 3.72 -7.13
C LEU A 51 -11.44 3.28 -5.71
N THR A 52 -10.56 3.55 -4.74
CA THR A 52 -10.83 3.23 -3.33
C THR A 52 -12.00 4.05 -2.81
N HIS A 53 -12.06 5.35 -3.12
CA HIS A 53 -13.17 6.21 -2.69
C HIS A 53 -14.49 5.84 -3.36
N GLN A 54 -14.47 5.53 -4.66
CA GLN A 54 -15.65 5.01 -5.37
C GLN A 54 -16.13 3.68 -4.77
N ALA A 55 -15.22 2.73 -4.58
CA ALA A 55 -15.54 1.44 -3.98
C ALA A 55 -16.10 1.59 -2.56
N LEU A 56 -15.62 2.54 -1.77
CA LEU A 56 -16.14 2.84 -0.44
C LEU A 56 -17.55 3.43 -0.47
N ASP A 57 -17.90 4.21 -1.50
CA ASP A 57 -19.24 4.76 -1.67
C ASP A 57 -20.24 3.69 -2.12
N GLU A 58 -19.85 2.82 -3.04
CA GLU A 58 -20.68 1.72 -3.55
C GLU A 58 -20.88 0.59 -2.53
N ALA A 59 -19.85 0.30 -1.73
CA ALA A 59 -19.88 -0.74 -0.70
C ALA A 59 -20.84 -0.46 0.48
N LYS A 60 -21.49 0.71 0.53
CA LYS A 60 -22.39 1.09 1.64
C LYS A 60 -23.73 0.35 1.54
N GLY A 61 -23.91 -0.67 2.38
CA GLY A 61 -25.25 -1.08 2.83
C GLY A 61 -25.61 -2.55 2.70
N SER A 62 -24.89 -3.37 1.93
CA SER A 62 -25.17 -4.81 1.78
C SER A 62 -23.93 -5.61 1.38
N ASP A 63 -23.87 -6.88 1.77
CA ASP A 63 -22.82 -7.81 1.35
C ASP A 63 -22.87 -8.11 -0.16
N GLU A 64 -24.05 -8.02 -0.78
CA GLU A 64 -24.23 -8.19 -2.24
C GLU A 64 -23.49 -7.10 -3.02
N LEU A 65 -23.58 -5.85 -2.54
CA LEU A 65 -22.89 -4.71 -3.13
C LEU A 65 -21.36 -4.85 -3.01
N LEU A 66 -20.86 -5.49 -1.95
CA LEU A 66 -19.42 -5.75 -1.82
C LEU A 66 -18.92 -6.69 -2.93
N VAL A 67 -19.70 -7.71 -3.28
CA VAL A 67 -19.35 -8.65 -4.35
C VAL A 67 -19.41 -7.95 -5.71
N GLU A 68 -20.45 -7.15 -5.94
CA GLU A 68 -20.62 -6.35 -7.16
C GLU A 68 -19.45 -5.36 -7.33
N THR A 69 -19.11 -4.57 -6.31
CA THR A 69 -17.96 -3.65 -6.36
C THR A 69 -16.64 -4.38 -6.64
N GLN A 70 -16.42 -5.56 -6.05
CA GLN A 70 -15.22 -6.34 -6.39
C GLN A 70 -15.20 -6.80 -7.85
N GLN A 71 -16.36 -7.14 -8.42
CA GLN A 71 -16.49 -7.51 -9.82
C GLN A 71 -16.25 -6.30 -10.73
N LEU A 72 -16.84 -5.15 -10.43
CA LEU A 72 -16.63 -3.89 -11.15
C LEU A 72 -15.15 -3.49 -11.16
N LEU A 73 -14.45 -3.62 -10.02
CA LEU A 73 -13.00 -3.36 -9.94
C LEU A 73 -12.18 -4.33 -10.81
N ARG A 74 -12.63 -5.59 -10.95
CA ARG A 74 -12.00 -6.59 -11.81
C ARG A 74 -12.22 -6.27 -13.29
N GLU A 75 -13.46 -5.99 -13.67
CA GLU A 75 -13.82 -5.60 -15.03
C GLU A 75 -13.08 -4.33 -15.45
N TRP A 76 -13.02 -3.32 -14.57
CA TRP A 76 -12.30 -2.08 -14.83
C TRP A 76 -10.81 -2.29 -15.15
N ILE A 77 -10.12 -3.15 -14.38
CA ILE A 77 -8.69 -3.41 -14.64
C ILE A 77 -8.51 -4.27 -15.90
N THR A 78 -9.42 -5.22 -16.16
CA THR A 78 -9.43 -6.02 -17.39
C THR A 78 -9.60 -5.12 -18.62
N ASP A 79 -10.57 -4.21 -18.61
CA ASP A 79 -10.81 -3.25 -19.70
C ASP A 79 -9.60 -2.33 -19.94
N LEU A 80 -8.96 -1.87 -18.87
CA LEU A 80 -7.74 -1.06 -18.97
C LEU A 80 -6.60 -1.86 -19.61
N ILE A 81 -6.43 -3.13 -19.25
CA ILE A 81 -5.42 -4.03 -19.80
C ILE A 81 -5.71 -4.32 -21.28
N ILE A 82 -6.97 -4.56 -21.66
CA ILE A 82 -7.39 -4.76 -23.05
C ILE A 82 -7.03 -3.53 -23.87
N SER A 83 -7.47 -2.35 -23.43
CA SER A 83 -7.21 -1.07 -24.11
C SER A 83 -5.70 -0.79 -24.26
N TYR A 84 -4.93 -1.08 -23.21
CA TYR A 84 -3.48 -0.92 -23.22
C TYR A 84 -2.79 -1.85 -24.22
N ASN A 85 -3.12 -3.15 -24.19
CA ASN A 85 -2.48 -4.13 -25.06
C ASN A 85 -2.88 -3.93 -26.54
N ALA A 86 -4.13 -3.56 -26.81
CA ALA A 86 -4.58 -3.21 -28.16
C ALA A 86 -3.80 -2.02 -28.75
N HIS A 87 -3.44 -1.01 -27.94
CA HIS A 87 -2.62 0.11 -28.38
C HIS A 87 -1.11 -0.23 -28.44
N LYS A 88 -0.62 -1.10 -27.56
CA LYS A 88 0.80 -1.47 -27.50
C LYS A 88 1.20 -2.38 -28.66
N ASP A 89 0.34 -3.32 -29.02
CA ASP A 89 0.57 -4.27 -30.09
C ASP A 89 -0.73 -4.55 -30.86
N PRO A 90 -1.04 -3.75 -31.90
CA PRO A 90 -2.21 -3.99 -32.73
C PRO A 90 -2.10 -5.26 -33.60
N SER A 91 -0.89 -5.84 -33.72
CA SER A 91 -0.65 -7.09 -34.46
C SER A 91 -0.91 -8.36 -33.63
N GLY A 92 -0.97 -8.26 -32.30
CA GLY A 92 -1.31 -9.39 -31.42
C GLY A 92 -0.24 -10.48 -31.31
N GLU A 93 1.01 -10.24 -31.74
CA GLU A 93 2.07 -11.26 -31.77
C GLU A 93 2.84 -11.36 -30.44
N ARG A 94 2.79 -10.32 -29.59
CA ARG A 94 3.54 -10.28 -28.32
C ARG A 94 2.73 -10.83 -27.15
N PRO A 95 3.41 -11.39 -26.12
CA PRO A 95 2.75 -11.79 -24.89
C PRO A 95 2.07 -10.60 -24.21
N LEU A 96 0.87 -10.83 -23.68
CA LEU A 96 0.06 -9.84 -22.98
C LEU A 96 0.81 -9.29 -21.76
N ASP A 97 0.84 -7.97 -21.63
CA ASP A 97 1.39 -7.31 -20.44
C ASP A 97 0.26 -7.01 -19.46
N LEU A 98 0.17 -7.83 -18.41
CA LEU A 98 -0.87 -7.75 -17.37
C LEU A 98 -0.46 -6.89 -16.17
N THR A 99 0.82 -6.54 -16.04
CA THR A 99 1.35 -5.83 -14.85
C THR A 99 1.98 -4.48 -15.17
N PHE A 100 1.87 -4.07 -16.44
CA PHE A 100 2.41 -2.82 -16.98
C PHE A 100 3.93 -2.74 -16.81
N GLU A 101 4.66 -3.83 -17.06
CA GLU A 101 6.13 -3.83 -16.91
C GLU A 101 6.80 -2.84 -17.88
N THR A 102 6.20 -2.69 -19.06
CA THR A 102 6.69 -1.79 -20.11
C THR A 102 6.31 -0.33 -19.90
N LEU A 103 5.41 -0.03 -18.94
CA LEU A 103 4.93 1.31 -18.64
C LEU A 103 5.24 1.69 -17.17
N PRO A 104 6.36 2.38 -16.90
CA PRO A 104 6.77 2.78 -15.56
C PRO A 104 5.69 3.46 -14.69
N PRO A 105 4.86 4.41 -15.21
CA PRO A 105 3.88 5.10 -14.37
C PRO A 105 2.80 4.17 -13.81
N LEU A 106 2.38 3.16 -14.57
CA LEU A 106 1.35 2.20 -14.16
C LEU A 106 1.90 0.89 -13.59
N LYS A 107 3.23 0.72 -13.54
CA LYS A 107 3.86 -0.50 -13.03
C LYS A 107 3.34 -0.83 -11.63
N GLY A 108 2.75 -2.02 -11.50
CA GLY A 108 2.18 -2.53 -10.26
C GLY A 108 0.76 -2.06 -9.92
N LEU A 109 0.08 -1.33 -10.82
CA LEU A 109 -1.33 -0.94 -10.64
C LEU A 109 -2.23 -2.16 -10.42
N THR A 110 -2.06 -3.21 -11.22
CA THR A 110 -2.80 -4.48 -11.10
C THR A 110 -2.68 -5.09 -9.70
N ARG A 111 -1.50 -5.00 -9.08
CA ARG A 111 -1.28 -5.48 -7.70
C ARG A 111 -2.03 -4.63 -6.67
N LEU A 112 -2.10 -3.31 -6.88
CA LEU A 112 -2.83 -2.41 -5.99
C LEU A 112 -4.35 -2.62 -6.09
N VAL A 113 -4.89 -2.81 -7.30
CA VAL A 113 -6.32 -3.15 -7.49
C VAL A 113 -6.63 -4.51 -6.85
N PHE A 114 -5.77 -5.51 -7.08
CA PHE A 114 -5.88 -6.79 -6.38
C PHE A 114 -5.88 -6.63 -4.85
N ALA A 115 -4.97 -5.83 -4.31
CA ALA A 115 -4.90 -5.54 -2.88
C ALA A 115 -6.19 -4.88 -2.36
N LEU A 116 -6.81 -3.99 -3.15
CA LEU A 116 -8.09 -3.37 -2.84
C LEU A 116 -9.21 -4.40 -2.76
N THR A 117 -9.32 -5.32 -3.72
CA THR A 117 -10.32 -6.42 -3.66
C THR A 117 -10.13 -7.33 -2.45
N LYS A 118 -8.89 -7.46 -1.97
CA LYS A 118 -8.55 -8.21 -0.75
C LYS A 118 -8.62 -7.38 0.52
N SER A 119 -8.83 -6.07 0.45
CA SER A 119 -8.87 -5.21 1.63
C SER A 119 -10.04 -5.60 2.52
N SER A 120 -9.91 -5.45 3.84
CA SER A 120 -11.02 -5.65 4.77
C SER A 120 -12.22 -4.74 4.50
N LEU A 121 -12.04 -3.69 3.69
CA LEU A 121 -13.12 -2.82 3.20
C LEU A 121 -14.14 -3.53 2.32
N LEU A 122 -13.67 -4.45 1.46
CA LEU A 122 -14.51 -5.13 0.47
C LEU A 122 -14.74 -6.60 0.81
N ARG A 123 -14.30 -7.08 1.99
CA ARG A 123 -14.48 -8.47 2.37
C ARG A 123 -15.91 -8.71 2.87
N PRO A 124 -16.63 -9.72 2.36
CA PRO A 124 -17.94 -10.11 2.87
C PRO A 124 -17.87 -10.84 4.22
N LYS A 125 -16.66 -11.10 4.75
CA LYS A 125 -16.51 -11.72 6.07
C LYS A 125 -16.85 -10.69 7.15
N HIS A 126 -17.47 -11.12 8.25
CA HIS A 126 -17.75 -10.27 9.41
C HIS A 126 -16.48 -9.66 10.02
N VAL A 127 -16.12 -8.49 9.52
CA VAL A 127 -15.19 -7.56 10.13
C VAL A 127 -15.97 -6.73 11.14
N PRO A 128 -15.44 -6.47 12.36
CA PRO A 128 -16.13 -5.63 13.33
C PRO A 128 -16.50 -4.27 12.74
N ARG A 129 -17.74 -3.83 12.93
CA ARG A 129 -18.27 -2.58 12.37
C ARG A 129 -17.45 -1.35 12.80
N ASP A 130 -16.94 -1.35 14.03
CA ASP A 130 -16.09 -0.27 14.54
C ASP A 130 -14.78 -0.19 13.76
N TYR A 131 -14.19 -1.35 13.44
CA TYR A 131 -12.97 -1.41 12.65
C TYR A 131 -13.21 -0.99 11.19
N LEU A 132 -14.35 -1.37 10.60
CA LEU A 132 -14.74 -0.88 9.27
C LEU A 132 -14.94 0.64 9.25
N SER A 133 -15.61 1.19 10.26
CA SER A 133 -15.84 2.63 10.38
C SER A 133 -14.51 3.39 10.55
N TYR A 134 -13.59 2.85 11.35
CA TYR A 134 -12.23 3.36 11.47
C TYR A 134 -11.49 3.35 10.13
N LEU A 135 -11.51 2.23 9.40
CA LEU A 135 -10.84 2.12 8.10
C LEU A 135 -11.45 3.05 7.05
N HIS A 136 -12.77 3.16 7.01
CA HIS A 136 -13.48 4.08 6.10
C HIS A 136 -13.06 5.53 6.37
N SER A 137 -13.08 5.97 7.63
CA SER A 137 -12.64 7.32 7.99
C SER A 137 -11.16 7.55 7.69
N LEU A 138 -10.33 6.52 7.86
CA LEU A 138 -8.91 6.61 7.58
C LEU A 138 -8.69 6.76 6.06
N TYR A 139 -9.22 5.85 5.26
CA TYR A 139 -8.89 5.77 3.83
C TYR A 139 -9.49 6.91 3.01
N THR A 140 -10.59 7.51 3.48
CA THR A 140 -11.16 8.73 2.90
C THR A 140 -10.32 9.99 3.15
N SER A 141 -9.49 10.01 4.21
CA SER A 141 -8.66 11.17 4.58
C SER A 141 -7.20 11.07 4.14
N LEU A 142 -6.76 9.89 3.69
CA LEU A 142 -5.38 9.66 3.29
C LEU A 142 -5.05 10.27 1.93
N ALA A 143 -3.81 10.76 1.80
CA ALA A 143 -3.24 11.10 0.51
C ALA A 143 -2.98 9.82 -0.33
N PRO A 144 -2.86 9.94 -1.66
CA PRO A 144 -2.78 8.77 -2.56
C PRO A 144 -1.63 7.80 -2.27
N GLU A 145 -0.43 8.31 -1.98
CA GLU A 145 0.74 7.49 -1.67
C GLU A 145 0.60 6.71 -0.34
N PRO A 146 0.28 7.35 0.81
CA PRO A 146 -0.03 6.65 2.05
C PRO A 146 -1.17 5.63 1.92
N LEU A 147 -2.20 5.95 1.15
CA LEU A 147 -3.33 5.07 0.91
C LEU A 147 -2.91 3.78 0.20
N ALA A 148 -2.11 3.89 -0.87
CA ALA A 148 -1.58 2.73 -1.57
C ALA A 148 -0.73 1.84 -0.67
N LYS A 149 0.03 2.44 0.26
CA LYS A 149 0.81 1.72 1.28
C LYS A 149 -0.05 1.07 2.37
N GLY A 150 -1.23 1.63 2.65
CA GLY A 150 -2.24 1.01 3.49
C GLY A 150 -2.91 -0.20 2.81
N LEU A 151 -3.08 -0.15 1.48
CA LEU A 151 -3.64 -1.24 0.70
C LEU A 151 -2.64 -2.38 0.46
N TYR A 152 -1.44 -2.06 -0.02
CA TYR A 152 -0.38 -3.01 -0.29
C TYR A 152 0.88 -2.63 0.49
N PRO A 153 1.14 -3.29 1.64
CA PRO A 153 2.32 -3.04 2.46
C PRO A 153 3.63 -3.28 1.70
N SER A 154 4.69 -2.57 2.05
CA SER A 154 6.02 -2.82 1.51
C SER A 154 6.78 -3.83 2.37
N LEU A 155 7.32 -4.86 1.73
CA LEU A 155 8.17 -5.86 2.37
C LEU A 155 9.64 -5.63 2.01
N SER A 156 10.50 -5.60 3.02
CA SER A 156 11.95 -5.55 2.88
C SER A 156 12.62 -6.67 3.64
N ALA A 157 13.68 -7.22 3.05
CA ALA A 157 14.46 -8.28 3.65
C ALA A 157 15.84 -7.81 4.09
N TRP A 158 16.29 -8.40 5.18
CA TRP A 158 17.48 -8.02 5.92
C TRP A 158 18.27 -9.28 6.27
N SER A 159 19.56 -9.28 5.93
CA SER A 159 20.48 -10.35 6.31
C SER A 159 21.00 -10.15 7.72
N THR A 160 21.26 -8.90 8.11
CA THR A 160 21.67 -8.52 9.47
C THR A 160 20.87 -7.29 9.93
N LEU A 161 21.06 -6.86 11.17
CA LEU A 161 20.41 -5.66 11.72
C LEU A 161 20.81 -4.36 10.99
N ASP A 162 21.90 -4.38 10.22
CA ASP A 162 22.46 -3.22 9.53
C ASP A 162 22.44 -3.34 8.00
N THR A 163 22.25 -4.54 7.46
CA THR A 163 22.30 -4.79 6.01
C THR A 163 20.92 -5.16 5.48
N CYS A 164 20.34 -4.26 4.68
CA CYS A 164 19.14 -4.50 3.90
C CYS A 164 19.54 -5.07 2.53
N VAL A 165 18.93 -6.19 2.15
CA VAL A 165 19.28 -6.95 0.94
C VAL A 165 18.31 -6.63 -0.19
N ALA A 166 17.02 -6.59 0.10
CA ALA A 166 15.98 -6.38 -0.90
C ALA A 166 14.85 -5.51 -0.34
N THR A 167 14.26 -4.71 -1.22
CA THR A 167 13.13 -3.82 -0.93
C THR A 167 12.01 -4.09 -1.92
N ASN A 168 10.76 -3.93 -1.50
CA ASN A 168 9.56 -4.16 -2.32
C ASN A 168 9.45 -5.61 -2.84
N MET A 169 9.75 -6.55 -1.95
CA MET A 169 9.54 -7.97 -2.23
C MET A 169 8.05 -8.29 -2.33
N PRO A 170 7.67 -9.30 -3.14
CA PRO A 170 6.29 -9.75 -3.21
C PRO A 170 5.80 -10.27 -1.86
N LEU A 171 4.52 -10.05 -1.56
CA LEU A 171 3.91 -10.37 -0.26
C LEU A 171 3.47 -11.84 -0.19
N ARG A 172 4.42 -12.76 -0.42
CA ARG A 172 4.23 -14.22 -0.40
C ARG A 172 5.01 -14.88 0.74
N LYS A 173 4.54 -16.02 1.22
CA LYS A 173 5.25 -16.86 2.20
C LYS A 173 6.51 -17.48 1.60
N SER A 174 6.52 -17.80 0.30
CA SER A 174 7.71 -18.33 -0.38
C SER A 174 8.90 -17.37 -0.33
N SER A 175 8.62 -16.06 -0.35
CA SER A 175 9.61 -14.99 -0.24
C SER A 175 10.25 -14.86 1.13
N LEU A 176 9.74 -15.57 2.15
CA LEU A 176 10.23 -15.51 3.54
C LEU A 176 11.33 -16.53 3.86
N SER A 177 11.77 -17.34 2.90
CA SER A 177 12.67 -18.47 3.13
C SER A 177 14.17 -18.13 3.12
N GLU A 178 14.57 -17.05 2.46
CA GLU A 178 15.98 -16.79 2.12
C GLU A 178 16.74 -15.99 3.18
N HIS A 179 16.06 -15.08 3.88
CA HIS A 179 16.69 -14.09 4.75
C HIS A 179 16.37 -14.27 6.24
N LEU A 180 17.14 -13.55 7.08
CA LEU A 180 17.07 -13.67 8.53
C LEU A 180 15.96 -12.80 9.12
N ILE A 181 15.80 -11.58 8.62
CA ILE A 181 14.84 -10.62 9.15
C ILE A 181 14.00 -10.05 8.00
N TYR A 182 12.70 -9.93 8.23
CA TYR A 182 11.78 -9.25 7.32
C TYR A 182 11.14 -8.06 8.03
N LEU A 183 11.08 -6.94 7.34
CA LEU A 183 10.41 -5.74 7.78
C LEU A 183 9.24 -5.49 6.84
N LEU A 184 8.03 -5.65 7.37
CA LEU A 184 6.78 -5.31 6.73
C LEU A 184 6.35 -3.93 7.20
N GLU A 185 6.13 -3.05 6.24
CA GLU A 185 5.71 -1.70 6.49
C GLU A 185 4.34 -1.46 5.84
N ALA A 186 3.32 -1.39 6.68
CA ALA A 186 1.98 -0.92 6.36
C ALA A 186 1.77 0.48 6.95
N TYR A 187 0.67 1.14 6.57
CA TYR A 187 0.38 2.48 7.03
C TYR A 187 0.19 2.58 8.56
N SER A 188 -0.54 1.65 9.17
CA SER A 188 -0.84 1.62 10.61
C SER A 188 0.03 0.65 11.41
N LEU A 189 0.82 -0.20 10.74
CA LEU A 189 1.58 -1.28 11.35
C LEU A 189 2.98 -1.38 10.72
N VAL A 190 3.99 -1.47 11.57
CA VAL A 190 5.35 -1.85 11.20
C VAL A 190 5.68 -3.16 11.92
N ALA A 191 5.69 -4.26 11.19
CA ALA A 191 5.96 -5.58 11.73
C ALA A 191 7.37 -6.05 11.32
N VAL A 192 8.15 -6.49 12.30
CA VAL A 192 9.49 -7.07 12.09
C VAL A 192 9.42 -8.55 12.42
N LEU A 193 9.60 -9.40 11.42
CA LEU A 193 9.64 -10.85 11.59
C LEU A 193 11.09 -11.33 11.67
N TYR A 194 11.42 -12.01 12.76
CA TYR A 194 12.67 -12.74 12.93
C TYR A 194 12.43 -14.21 12.57
N THR A 195 13.16 -14.72 11.58
CA THR A 195 13.05 -16.14 11.19
C THR A 195 13.70 -17.05 12.23
N ARG A 196 13.39 -18.35 12.17
CA ARG A 196 14.00 -19.36 13.06
C ARG A 196 15.54 -19.34 12.98
N ARG A 197 16.10 -19.18 11.78
CA ARG A 197 17.55 -19.03 11.55
C ARG A 197 18.12 -17.80 12.26
N ALA A 198 17.37 -16.70 12.31
CA ALA A 198 17.81 -15.48 13.01
C ALA A 198 17.88 -15.69 14.53
N LEU A 199 16.96 -16.48 15.08
CA LEU A 199 16.91 -16.81 16.50
C LEU A 199 18.04 -17.76 16.91
N GLU A 200 18.37 -18.74 16.05
CA GLU A 200 19.52 -19.63 16.23
C GLU A 200 20.85 -18.85 16.25
N GLY A 201 20.95 -17.78 15.45
CA GLY A 201 22.10 -16.87 15.43
C GLY A 201 22.22 -15.91 16.63
N LYS A 202 21.38 -16.04 17.68
CA LYS A 202 21.35 -15.16 18.87
C LYS A 202 21.23 -13.66 18.53
N LEU A 203 20.49 -13.31 17.47
CA LEU A 203 20.19 -11.92 17.16
C LEU A 203 19.39 -11.27 18.29
N GLN A 204 19.79 -10.07 18.71
CA GLN A 204 19.13 -9.34 19.78
C GLN A 204 17.74 -8.84 19.34
N MET A 205 16.74 -9.12 20.18
CA MET A 205 15.36 -8.67 20.03
C MET A 205 14.90 -8.00 21.32
N PRO A 206 14.45 -6.74 21.32
CA PRO A 206 14.33 -5.82 20.17
C PRO A 206 15.70 -5.37 19.63
N PRO A 207 15.76 -4.84 18.39
CA PRO A 207 17.02 -4.40 17.79
C PRO A 207 17.59 -3.20 18.56
N PRO A 208 18.93 -3.13 18.75
CA PRO A 208 19.58 -2.09 19.53
C PRO A 208 19.42 -0.71 18.87
N HIS A 209 19.53 0.35 19.67
CA HIS A 209 19.22 1.71 19.21
C HIS A 209 20.11 2.25 18.08
N HIS A 210 21.33 1.74 17.97
CA HIS A 210 22.28 2.14 16.93
C HIS A 210 22.07 1.43 15.60
N ALA A 211 21.38 0.28 15.60
CA ALA A 211 21.16 -0.54 14.41
C ALA A 211 20.39 0.23 13.34
N LYS A 212 20.76 0.01 12.07
CA LYS A 212 20.12 0.62 10.91
C LYS A 212 18.63 0.27 10.87
N LEU A 213 18.26 -0.97 11.19
CA LEU A 213 16.85 -1.39 11.27
C LEU A 213 16.04 -0.51 12.24
N ARG A 214 16.58 -0.20 13.42
CA ARG A 214 15.89 0.66 14.40
C ARG A 214 15.82 2.12 13.94
N LYS A 215 16.86 2.62 13.26
CA LYS A 215 16.85 3.96 12.64
C LYS A 215 15.82 4.05 11.51
N THR A 216 15.70 3.00 10.68
CA THR A 216 14.67 2.90 9.65
C THR A 216 13.28 2.97 10.28
N ILE A 217 12.99 2.15 11.30
CA ILE A 217 11.68 2.19 11.99
C ILE A 217 11.39 3.59 12.56
N LYS A 218 12.38 4.26 13.15
CA LYS A 218 12.21 5.65 13.64
C LYS A 218 11.92 6.64 12.51
N LYS A 219 12.58 6.48 11.36
CA LYS A 219 12.33 7.30 10.16
C LYS A 219 10.90 7.10 9.65
N LEU A 220 10.46 5.85 9.54
CA LEU A 220 9.09 5.51 9.09
C LEU A 220 8.03 6.13 10.01
N LYS A 221 8.22 6.03 11.33
CA LYS A 221 7.34 6.70 12.31
C LYS A 221 7.25 8.21 12.13
N LYS A 222 8.32 8.86 11.67
CA LYS A 222 8.35 10.31 11.44
C LYS A 222 7.68 10.71 10.12
N GLU A 223 7.74 9.84 9.12
CA GLU A 223 7.14 10.06 7.80
C GLU A 223 5.61 9.88 7.83
N THR A 224 5.09 8.97 8.67
CA THR A 224 3.65 8.85 8.91
C THR A 224 3.15 9.98 9.81
N LEU A 225 2.95 11.17 9.25
CA LEU A 225 2.62 12.39 9.99
C LEU A 225 1.25 12.37 10.69
N GLN A 226 0.31 11.55 10.20
CA GLN A 226 -1.08 11.56 10.69
C GLN A 226 -1.36 10.48 11.76
N LEU A 227 -0.52 9.44 11.84
CA LEU A 227 -0.71 8.32 12.77
C LEU A 227 0.65 7.74 13.18
N SER A 228 0.84 7.45 14.47
CA SER A 228 1.99 6.65 14.91
C SER A 228 1.70 5.17 14.65
N PRO A 229 2.43 4.48 13.75
CA PRO A 229 2.19 3.07 13.48
C PRO A 229 2.55 2.20 14.69
N LEU A 230 1.76 1.13 14.88
CA LEU A 230 2.05 0.08 15.85
C LEU A 230 3.32 -0.66 15.42
N VAL A 231 4.28 -0.82 16.31
CA VAL A 231 5.51 -1.60 16.02
C VAL A 231 5.42 -2.94 16.71
N VAL A 232 5.45 -4.01 15.93
CA VAL A 232 5.42 -5.39 16.41
C VAL A 232 6.74 -6.07 16.05
N TYR A 233 7.38 -6.70 17.03
CA TYR A 233 8.53 -7.56 16.81
C TYR A 233 8.05 -9.00 16.99
N ALA A 234 7.93 -9.74 15.90
CA ALA A 234 7.41 -11.10 15.88
C ALA A 234 8.54 -12.11 15.67
N LYS A 235 8.41 -13.27 16.32
CA LYS A 235 9.23 -14.45 16.06
C LYS A 235 8.45 -15.41 15.17
N SER A 236 9.13 -16.00 14.18
CA SER A 236 8.50 -17.00 13.33
C SER A 236 7.94 -18.17 14.14
N GLY A 237 6.66 -18.49 13.92
CA GLY A 237 5.96 -19.56 14.64
C GLY A 237 5.38 -19.17 16.00
N THR A 238 5.39 -17.89 16.38
CA THR A 238 4.71 -17.40 17.58
C THR A 238 3.35 -16.75 17.26
N ALA A 239 2.51 -16.52 18.26
CA ALA A 239 1.21 -15.86 18.05
C ALA A 239 1.34 -14.45 17.43
N GLU A 240 2.46 -13.75 17.70
CA GLU A 240 2.76 -12.42 17.17
C GLU A 240 3.03 -12.45 15.65
N ASP A 241 3.44 -13.60 15.11
CA ASP A 241 3.64 -13.82 13.67
C ASP A 241 2.34 -13.57 12.88
N ARG A 242 1.18 -13.79 13.51
CA ARG A 242 -0.12 -13.54 12.89
C ARG A 242 -0.30 -12.09 12.41
N TYR A 243 0.25 -11.12 13.13
CA TYR A 243 0.21 -9.70 12.70
C TYR A 243 0.96 -9.49 11.39
N PHE A 244 2.02 -10.26 11.15
CA PHE A 244 2.78 -10.23 9.91
C PHE A 244 2.09 -11.06 8.82
N GLU A 245 1.69 -12.29 9.12
CA GLU A 245 1.09 -13.21 8.14
C GLU A 245 -0.22 -12.69 7.54
N CYS A 246 -1.06 -12.00 8.32
CA CYS A 246 -2.32 -11.43 7.81
C CYS A 246 -2.12 -10.38 6.71
N HIS A 247 -0.91 -9.83 6.56
CA HIS A 247 -0.56 -8.84 5.54
C HIS A 247 0.16 -9.45 4.33
N LEU A 248 0.33 -10.78 4.28
CA LEU A 248 0.84 -11.50 3.10
C LEU A 248 -0.29 -11.75 2.11
N LEU A 249 -0.66 -10.70 1.37
CA LEU A 249 -1.87 -10.64 0.55
C LEU A 249 -1.86 -11.56 -0.68
N GLU A 250 -0.69 -11.99 -1.15
CA GLU A 250 -0.60 -12.74 -2.42
C GLU A 250 -0.95 -14.23 -2.28
N GLU A 251 -1.08 -14.72 -1.04
CA GLU A 251 -1.41 -16.11 -0.74
C GLU A 251 -2.90 -16.43 -1.04
N PRO A 252 -3.21 -17.67 -1.50
CA PRO A 252 -4.58 -18.13 -1.69
C PRO A 252 -5.35 -18.30 -0.37
N ASN A 253 -4.63 -18.43 0.76
CA ASN A 253 -5.26 -18.55 2.07
C ASN A 253 -5.56 -17.18 2.73
N ALA A 254 -5.02 -16.08 2.18
CA ALA A 254 -5.15 -14.72 2.72
C ALA A 254 -6.43 -14.02 2.24
N ALA A 255 -7.57 -14.72 2.38
CA ALA A 255 -8.92 -14.26 2.06
C ALA A 255 -9.30 -14.26 0.55
N GLY A 256 -9.07 -15.38 -0.13
CA GLY A 256 -9.60 -15.62 -1.48
C GLY A 256 -8.49 -15.95 -2.48
N VAL A 257 -8.73 -15.67 -3.76
CA VAL A 257 -7.85 -16.07 -4.87
C VAL A 257 -6.42 -15.52 -4.71
N GLY A 258 -5.40 -16.34 -4.98
CA GLY A 258 -4.00 -15.89 -4.95
C GLY A 258 -3.70 -14.87 -6.06
N PHE A 259 -2.62 -14.08 -5.93
CA PHE A 259 -2.31 -13.09 -6.97
C PHE A 259 -2.00 -13.73 -8.33
N ALA A 260 -1.36 -14.90 -8.34
CA ALA A 260 -1.07 -15.63 -9.57
C ALA A 260 -2.35 -16.14 -10.26
N ASP A 261 -3.32 -16.62 -9.47
CA ASP A 261 -4.59 -17.11 -10.01
C ASP A 261 -5.47 -15.94 -10.47
N PHE A 262 -5.41 -14.79 -9.78
CA PHE A 262 -6.04 -13.55 -10.23
C PHE A 262 -5.51 -13.10 -11.59
N LEU A 263 -4.18 -13.10 -11.77
CA LEU A 263 -3.58 -12.78 -13.06
C LEU A 263 -4.01 -13.77 -14.16
N ARG A 264 -4.07 -15.07 -13.85
CA ARG A 264 -4.51 -16.09 -14.80
C ARG A 264 -5.95 -15.90 -15.24
N ALA A 265 -6.85 -15.62 -14.29
CA ALA A 265 -8.26 -15.36 -14.59
C ALA A 265 -8.42 -14.14 -15.50
N MET A 266 -7.69 -13.04 -15.22
CA MET A 266 -7.69 -11.88 -16.11
C MET A 266 -7.08 -12.21 -17.48
N GLU A 267 -6.02 -13.01 -17.55
CA GLU A 267 -5.41 -13.39 -18.83
C GLU A 267 -6.40 -14.16 -19.73
N GLU A 268 -7.15 -15.09 -19.14
CA GLU A 268 -8.20 -15.84 -19.82
C GLU A 268 -9.32 -14.91 -20.29
N GLU A 269 -9.75 -13.97 -19.44
CA GLU A 269 -10.78 -12.99 -19.77
C GLU A 269 -10.35 -12.07 -20.91
N VAL A 270 -9.14 -11.48 -20.83
CA VAL A 270 -8.56 -10.63 -21.87
C VAL A 270 -8.45 -11.37 -23.20
N LYS A 271 -7.97 -12.62 -23.21
CA LYS A 271 -7.91 -13.44 -24.43
C LYS A 271 -9.30 -13.67 -25.01
N SER A 272 -10.27 -14.03 -24.17
CA SER A 272 -11.64 -14.28 -24.62
C SER A 272 -12.30 -13.05 -25.23
N THR A 273 -12.02 -11.86 -24.70
CA THR A 273 -12.57 -10.60 -25.23
C THR A 273 -11.87 -10.19 -26.51
N LEU A 274 -10.54 -10.37 -26.60
CA LEU A 274 -9.78 -10.11 -27.82
C LEU A 274 -10.17 -11.04 -28.97
N GLU A 275 -10.47 -12.32 -28.71
CA GLU A 275 -10.97 -13.27 -29.71
C GLU A 275 -12.39 -12.93 -30.23
N ARG A 276 -13.16 -12.16 -29.45
CA ARG A 276 -14.53 -11.76 -29.79
C ARG A 276 -14.61 -10.47 -30.59
N THR A 277 -13.60 -9.62 -30.53
CA THR A 277 -13.45 -8.36 -31.29
C THR A 277 -12.77 -8.56 -32.62
#